data_AF-A0A351SWS2-F1
#
_entry.id   AF-A0A351SWS2-F1
#
_cell.length_a   1.000
_cell.length_b   1.000
_cell.length_c   1.000
_cell.angle_alpha   90.00
_cell.angle_beta   90.00
_cell.angle_gamma   90.00
#
_symmetry.space_group_name_H-M   'P 1'
#
loop_
_entity.id
_entity.type
_entity.pdbx_description
1 polymer ?
#
loop_
_entity_poly.entity_id
_entity_poly.type
_entity_poly.pdbx_seq_one_letter_code
_entity_poly.pdbx_strand_id
1 'polypeptide(L)' 'MTLVSERTLMAAHELAIEVFVWTVNDTAEMARLVALGVDGIITDFPARLRDLVSEKQA' A
#
# COMPACT_ATOMS: atom_id res chain seq x y z
N MET A 1 -14.83 4.85 -8.53
CA MET A 1 -14.26 5.87 -7.63
C MET A 1 -13.20 5.19 -6.80
N THR A 2 -11.93 5.45 -7.05
CA THR A 2 -10.81 4.82 -6.32
C THR A 2 -10.40 5.76 -5.19
N LEU A 3 -10.52 5.31 -3.93
CA LEU A 3 -10.22 6.15 -2.76
C LEU A 3 -8.72 6.46 -2.63
N VAL A 4 -7.87 5.52 -3.04
CA VAL A 4 -6.40 5.65 -2.99
C VAL A 4 -5.85 5.82 -4.40
N SER A 5 -5.34 7.01 -4.69
CA SER A 5 -4.72 7.40 -5.95
C SER A 5 -3.39 8.13 -5.68
N GLU A 6 -2.55 8.30 -6.70
CA GLU A 6 -1.31 9.10 -6.59
C GLU A 6 -1.58 10.50 -6.04
N ARG A 7 -2.65 11.16 -6.54
CA ARG A 7 -3.04 12.50 -6.11
C ARG A 7 -3.35 12.56 -4.61
N THR A 8 -4.11 11.60 -4.10
CA THR A 8 -4.53 11.59 -2.69
C THR A 8 -3.37 11.24 -1.77
N LEU A 9 -2.46 10.35 -2.20
CA LEU A 9 -1.25 10.02 -1.46
C LEU A 9 -0.29 11.21 -1.40
N MET A 10 -0.02 11.85 -2.54
CA MET A 10 0.85 13.03 -2.58
C MET A 10 0.33 14.15 -1.67
N ALA A 11 -0.98 14.44 -1.71
CA ALA A 11 -1.58 15.44 -0.84
C ALA A 11 -1.48 15.09 0.67
N ALA A 12 -1.56 13.80 1.03
CA ALA A 12 -1.38 13.36 2.41
C ALA A 12 0.10 13.51 2.84
N HIS A 13 1.03 13.08 2.00
CA HIS A 13 2.46 13.15 2.27
C HIS A 13 2.99 14.58 2.35
N GLU A 14 2.47 15.52 1.53
CA GLU A 14 2.76 16.96 1.64
C GLU A 14 2.36 17.55 3.01
N LEU A 15 1.38 16.93 3.67
CA LEU A 15 0.92 17.28 5.01
C LEU A 15 1.56 16.42 6.11
N ALA A 16 2.57 15.60 5.77
CA ALA A 16 3.21 14.63 6.66
C ALA A 16 2.22 13.64 7.31
N ILE A 17 1.17 13.25 6.58
CA ILE A 17 0.18 12.26 7.00
C ILE A 17 0.50 10.92 6.35
N GLU A 18 0.63 9.88 7.16
CA GLU A 18 0.77 8.50 6.70
C GLU A 18 -0.59 7.91 6.29
N VAL A 19 -0.58 7.11 5.23
CA VAL A 19 -1.77 6.46 4.65
C VAL A 19 -1.65 4.95 4.77
N PHE A 20 -2.49 4.40 5.66
CA PHE A 20 -2.67 2.97 5.85
C PHE A 20 -3.97 2.50 5.21
N VAL A 21 -3.93 1.38 4.49
CA VAL A 21 -5.11 0.82 3.79
C VAL A 21 -5.55 -0.49 4.43
N TRP A 22 -6.87 -0.69 4.56
CA TRP A 22 -7.47 -1.90 5.13
C TRP A 22 -8.72 -2.33 4.34
N THR A 23 -9.12 -3.61 4.35
CA THR A 23 -8.28 -4.81 4.52
C THR A 23 -7.96 -5.32 3.12
N VAL A 24 -6.68 -5.45 2.77
CA VAL A 24 -6.28 -5.89 1.42
C VAL A 24 -5.75 -7.30 1.50
N ASN A 25 -6.44 -8.25 0.86
CA ASN A 25 -6.09 -9.67 0.89
C ASN A 25 -5.64 -10.23 -0.47
N ASP A 26 -5.92 -9.50 -1.55
CA ASP A 26 -5.48 -9.83 -2.90
C ASP A 26 -4.04 -9.36 -3.14
N THR A 27 -3.19 -10.26 -3.67
CA THR A 27 -1.76 -9.98 -3.84
C THR A 27 -1.46 -9.04 -5.01
N ALA A 28 -2.29 -9.03 -6.05
CA ALA A 28 -2.13 -8.07 -7.15
C ALA A 28 -2.46 -6.65 -6.69
N GLU A 29 -3.51 -6.50 -5.87
CA GLU A 29 -3.86 -5.22 -5.27
C GLU A 29 -2.83 -4.77 -4.24
N MET A 30 -2.27 -5.69 -3.42
CA MET A 30 -1.11 -5.38 -2.57
C MET A 30 0.06 -4.84 -3.41
N ALA A 31 0.41 -5.52 -4.50
CA ALA A 31 1.49 -5.10 -5.39
C ALA A 31 1.27 -3.70 -5.95
N ARG A 32 0.03 -3.42 -6.38
CA ARG A 32 -0.37 -2.11 -6.91
C ARG A 32 -0.24 -1.03 -5.85
N LEU A 33 -0.75 -1.26 -4.64
CA LEU A 33 -0.75 -0.28 -3.55
C LEU A 33 0.66 -0.02 -3.01
N VAL A 34 1.50 -1.06 -2.89
CA VAL A 34 2.93 -0.91 -2.56
C VAL A 34 3.63 -0.07 -3.62
N ALA A 35 3.40 -0.35 -4.91
CA ALA A 35 4.00 0.42 -5.99
C ALA A 35 3.50 1.89 -6.03
N LEU A 36 2.26 2.11 -5.59
CA LEU A 36 1.65 3.44 -5.48
C LEU A 36 2.25 4.28 -4.33
N GLY A 37 2.90 3.64 -3.36
CA GLY A 37 3.55 4.31 -2.23
C GLY A 37 2.67 4.50 -0.99
N VAL A 38 1.76 3.56 -0.71
CA VAL A 38 1.08 3.55 0.61
C VAL A 38 2.08 3.24 1.72
N ASP A 39 1.88 3.81 2.91
CA ASP A 39 2.79 3.65 4.04
C ASP A 39 2.59 2.34 4.78
N GLY A 40 1.40 1.73 4.65
CA GLY A 40 1.16 0.39 5.15
C GLY A 40 -0.13 -0.25 4.64
N ILE A 41 -0.13 -1.58 4.63
CA ILE A 41 -1.27 -2.40 4.28
C ILE A 41 -1.66 -3.26 5.49
N ILE A 42 -2.91 -3.15 5.90
CA ILE A 42 -3.54 -4.01 6.90
C ILE A 42 -4.18 -5.18 6.14
N THR A 43 -3.76 -6.40 6.49
CA THR A 43 -4.14 -7.64 5.80
C THR A 43 -4.27 -8.80 6.77
N ASP A 44 -5.13 -9.77 6.44
CA ASP A 44 -5.21 -11.04 7.15
C ASP A 44 -4.04 -11.98 6.79
N PHE A 45 -3.27 -11.65 5.75
CA PHE A 45 -2.16 -12.45 5.23
C PHE A 45 -0.81 -11.72 5.29
N PRO A 46 -0.31 -11.34 6.49
CA PRO A 46 0.90 -10.53 6.63
C PRO A 46 2.15 -11.18 6.03
N ALA A 47 2.22 -12.52 6.03
CA ALA A 47 3.34 -13.24 5.40
C ALA A 47 3.42 -12.96 3.89
N ARG A 48 2.28 -12.96 3.17
CA ARG A 48 2.25 -12.70 1.72
C ARG A 48 2.73 -11.29 1.40
N LEU A 49 2.29 -10.32 2.19
CA LEU A 49 2.71 -8.93 2.03
C LEU A 49 4.21 -8.76 2.26
N ARG A 50 4.75 -9.38 3.32
CA ARG A 50 6.19 -9.36 3.59
C ARG A 50 7.00 -9.93 2.44
N ASP A 51 6.59 -11.09 1.93
CA ASP A 51 7.31 -11.76 0.85
C ASP A 51 7.30 -10.89 -0.42
N LEU A 52 6.14 -10.30 -0.75
CA LEU A 52 5.97 -9.36 -1.87
C LEU A 52 6.82 -8.10 -1.77
N VAL A 53 6.93 -7.50 -0.57
CA VAL A 53 7.77 -6.30 -0.35
C VAL A 53 9.25 -6.67 -0.41
N SER A 54 9.63 -7.85 0.08
CA SER A 54 11.02 -8.34 0.06
C SER A 54 11.50 -8.60 -1.37
N GLU A 55 10.65 -9.16 -2.24
CA GLU A 55 10.97 -9.38 -3.66
C GLU A 55 11.24 -8.08 -4.43
N LYS A 56 10.56 -6.97 -4.08
CA LYS A 56 10.74 -5.66 -4.74
C LYS A 56 11.98 -4.88 -4.29
N GLN A 57 12.59 -5.26 -3.16
CA GLN A 57 13.75 -4.57 -2.59
C GLN A 57 15.10 -5.16 -3.08
N ALA A 58 15.07 -6.27 -3.81
CA ALA A 58 16.23 -6.93 -4.43
C ALA A 58 16.52 -6.37 -5.83
#